data_AF-A0A497DYH4-F1
#
_entry.id   AF-A0A497DYH4-F1
#
_cell.length_a   1.000
_cell.length_b   1.000
_cell.length_c   1.000
_cell.angle_alpha   90.00
_cell.angle_beta   90.00
_cell.angle_gamma   90.00
#
_symmetry.space_group_name_H-M   'P 1'
#
loop_
_entity.id
_entity.type
_entity.pdbx_description
1 polymer ?
#
loop_
_entity_poly.entity_id
_entity_poly.type
_entity_poly.pdbx_seq_one_letter_code
_entity_poly.pdbx_strand_id
1 'polypeptide(L)'
;MKKQSGISLGRKFIGLIIFFSLFFNLTSLWPRPNDWLREELTWRAQREKEILSPESWLTIVGLFWLHPGKNSIGGSNFDDIKLLDPHLPAKLGDFILTENKVTFINAPLF
;
A
#
# COMPACT_ATOMS: atom_id res chain seq x y z
N MET A 1 -62.78 -32.69 -42.96
CA MET A 1 -62.36 -31.35 -42.50
C MET A 1 -61.01 -31.45 -41.82
N LYS A 2 -59.93 -30.96 -42.44
CA LYS A 2 -58.59 -30.94 -41.84
C LYS A 2 -57.97 -29.57 -42.14
N LYS A 3 -57.87 -28.71 -41.12
CA LYS A 3 -57.06 -27.49 -41.19
C LYS A 3 -56.13 -27.51 -40.00
N GLN A 4 -54.91 -28.00 -40.22
CA GLN A 4 -53.81 -27.88 -39.27
C GLN A 4 -52.70 -27.02 -39.86
N SER A 5 -52.09 -26.25 -38.95
CA SER A 5 -50.68 -25.86 -38.96
C SER A 5 -50.25 -24.78 -39.97
N GLY A 6 -50.58 -23.53 -39.66
CA GLY A 6 -50.00 -22.35 -40.32
C GLY A 6 -49.30 -21.35 -39.40
N ILE A 7 -48.92 -21.72 -38.16
CA ILE A 7 -48.40 -20.77 -37.15
C ILE A 7 -47.03 -21.20 -36.55
N SER A 8 -46.45 -22.35 -36.94
CA SER A 8 -45.32 -22.93 -36.19
C SER A 8 -43.91 -22.50 -36.65
N LEU A 9 -43.75 -21.75 -37.75
CA LEU A 9 -42.43 -21.48 -38.32
C LEU A 9 -41.76 -20.23 -37.72
N GLY A 10 -42.44 -19.08 -37.66
CA GLY A 10 -41.87 -17.83 -37.13
C GLY A 10 -41.57 -17.84 -35.61
N ARG A 11 -42.41 -18.52 -34.81
CA ARG A 11 -42.19 -18.68 -33.35
C ARG A 11 -40.93 -19.50 -33.03
N LYS A 12 -40.52 -20.42 -33.90
CA LYS A 12 -39.31 -21.25 -33.73
C LYS A 12 -38.04 -20.45 -33.99
N PHE A 13 -38.05 -19.53 -34.96
CA PHE A 13 -36.91 -18.65 -35.26
C PHE A 13 -36.68 -17.59 -34.18
N ILE A 14 -37.74 -17.01 -33.60
CA ILE A 14 -37.63 -16.06 -32.48
C ILE A 14 -37.03 -16.75 -31.25
N GLY A 15 -37.46 -17.97 -30.93
CA GLY A 15 -36.89 -18.76 -29.85
C GLY A 15 -35.40 -19.09 -30.07
N LEU A 16 -35.00 -19.35 -31.32
CA LEU A 16 -33.60 -19.62 -31.68
C LEU A 16 -32.71 -18.37 -31.57
N ILE A 17 -33.21 -17.19 -31.97
CA ILE A 17 -32.51 -15.91 -31.83
C ILE A 17 -32.35 -15.54 -30.36
N ILE A 18 -33.39 -15.73 -29.54
CA ILE A 18 -33.31 -15.52 -28.09
C ILE A 18 -32.33 -16.51 -27.47
N PHE A 19 -32.36 -17.78 -27.86
CA PHE A 19 -31.41 -18.81 -27.40
C PHE A 19 -29.96 -18.46 -27.76
N PHE A 20 -29.69 -18.03 -29.00
CA PHE A 20 -28.36 -17.59 -29.44
C PHE A 20 -27.90 -16.30 -28.73
N SER A 21 -28.80 -15.34 -28.52
CA SER A 21 -28.49 -14.10 -27.79
C SER A 21 -28.25 -14.34 -26.29
N LEU A 22 -28.99 -15.25 -25.65
CA LEU A 22 -28.74 -15.66 -24.27
C LEU A 22 -27.43 -16.44 -24.14
N PHE A 23 -27.06 -17.25 -25.14
CA PHE A 23 -25.78 -17.96 -25.16
C PHE A 23 -24.58 -17.04 -25.40
N PHE A 24 -24.74 -16.00 -26.23
CA PHE A 24 -23.67 -15.04 -26.55
C PHE A 24 -23.34 -14.09 -25.39
N ASN A 25 -24.30 -13.75 -24.53
CA ASN A 25 -24.04 -12.92 -23.35
C ASN A 25 -23.29 -13.66 -22.22
N LEU A 26 -23.32 -15.01 -22.23
CA LEU A 26 -22.72 -15.83 -21.17
C LEU A 26 -21.19 -15.89 -21.23
N THR A 27 -20.58 -15.54 -22.37
CA THR A 27 -19.12 -15.55 -22.55
C THR A 27 -18.42 -14.32 -21.95
N SER A 28 -19.18 -13.31 -21.52
CA SER A 28 -18.65 -12.09 -20.87
C SER A 28 -18.20 -12.32 -19.42
N LEU A 29 -18.60 -13.44 -18.82
CA LEU A 29 -18.25 -13.87 -17.47
C LEU A 29 -16.98 -14.74 -17.45
N TRP A 30 -16.40 -15.07 -18.61
CA TRP A 30 -15.14 -15.80 -18.62
C TRP A 30 -13.99 -14.88 -18.23
N PRO A 31 -13.17 -15.26 -17.23
CA PRO A 31 -11.94 -14.56 -16.92
C PRO A 31 -11.11 -14.43 -18.19
N ARG A 32 -10.60 -13.22 -18.47
CA ARG A 32 -9.74 -13.06 -19.64
C ARG A 32 -8.42 -13.77 -19.34
N PRO A 33 -7.81 -14.40 -20.35
CA PRO A 33 -6.44 -14.87 -20.21
C PRO A 33 -5.55 -13.73 -19.70
N ASN A 34 -4.80 -13.98 -18.62
CA ASN A 34 -3.85 -13.06 -17.95
C ASN A 34 -4.45 -11.96 -17.05
N ASP A 35 -5.72 -12.03 -16.63
CA ASP A 35 -6.27 -11.06 -15.66
C ASP A 35 -5.48 -11.05 -14.33
N TRP A 36 -5.03 -12.22 -13.85
CA TRP A 36 -4.17 -12.36 -12.67
C TRP A 36 -2.83 -11.63 -12.82
N LEU A 37 -2.26 -11.59 -14.03
CA LEU A 37 -0.99 -10.91 -14.28
C LEU A 37 -1.16 -9.40 -14.17
N ARG A 38 -2.30 -8.88 -14.63
CA ARG A 38 -2.64 -7.45 -14.51
C ARG A 38 -2.82 -7.06 -13.05
N GLU A 39 -3.50 -7.88 -12.26
CA GLU A 39 -3.65 -7.69 -10.81
C GLU A 39 -2.29 -7.72 -10.10
N GLU A 40 -1.45 -8.71 -10.41
CA GLU A 40 -0.11 -8.84 -9.83
C GLU A 40 0.78 -7.62 -10.16
N LEU A 41 0.81 -7.17 -11.41
CA LEU A 41 1.59 -5.99 -11.82
C LEU A 41 1.08 -4.71 -11.15
N THR A 42 -0.24 -4.58 -11.00
CA THR A 42 -0.85 -3.43 -10.32
C THR A 42 -0.47 -3.43 -8.84
N TRP A 43 -0.56 -4.58 -8.18
CA TRP A 43 -0.14 -4.73 -6.79
C TRP A 43 1.35 -4.41 -6.60
N ARG A 44 2.24 -4.92 -7.47
CA ARG A 44 3.68 -4.63 -7.43
C ARG A 44 3.97 -3.15 -7.52
N ALA A 45 3.37 -2.46 -8.50
CA ALA A 45 3.57 -1.02 -8.69
C ALA A 45 3.09 -0.21 -7.48
N GLN A 46 1.96 -0.59 -6.89
CA GLN A 46 1.45 0.07 -5.68
C GLN A 46 2.35 -0.18 -4.47
N ARG A 47 2.81 -1.42 -4.27
CA ARG A 47 3.72 -1.78 -3.17
C ARG A 47 5.08 -1.09 -3.29
N GLU A 48 5.63 -0.98 -4.49
CA GLU A 48 6.85 -0.23 -4.74
C GLU A 48 6.69 1.24 -4.33
N LYS A 49 5.59 1.87 -4.74
CA LYS A 49 5.28 3.25 -4.34
C LYS A 49 5.15 3.42 -2.82
N GLU A 50 4.53 2.46 -2.14
CA GLU A 50 4.39 2.47 -0.67
C GLU A 50 5.74 2.29 0.04
N ILE A 51 6.62 1.45 -0.49
CA ILE A 51 7.96 1.21 0.06
C ILE A 51 8.87 2.43 -0.13
N LEU A 52 8.80 3.09 -1.28
CA LEU A 52 9.62 4.26 -1.59
C LEU A 52 9.04 5.58 -1.05
N SER A 53 7.88 5.53 -0.39
CA SER A 53 7.26 6.69 0.24
C SER A 53 8.16 7.27 1.33
N PRO A 54 8.27 8.61 1.48
CA PRO A 54 8.96 9.23 2.60
C PRO A 54 8.45 8.75 3.97
N GLU A 55 7.17 8.38 4.06
CA GLU A 55 6.53 7.88 5.27
C GLU A 55 6.50 6.33 5.32
N SER A 56 7.33 5.66 4.54
CA SER A 56 7.38 4.19 4.53
C SER A 56 8.05 3.63 5.79
N TRP A 57 7.70 2.39 6.15
CA TRP A 57 8.40 1.61 7.16
C TRP A 57 9.91 1.51 6.89
N LEU A 58 10.31 1.50 5.61
CA LEU A 58 11.71 1.40 5.20
C LEU A 58 12.45 2.74 5.16
N THR A 59 11.77 3.86 5.38
CA THR A 59 12.44 5.16 5.50
C THR A 59 13.25 5.17 6.78
N ILE A 60 14.58 5.23 6.64
CA ILE A 60 15.47 5.45 7.78
C ILE A 60 15.34 6.92 8.20
N VAL A 61 14.58 7.15 9.26
CA VAL A 61 14.57 8.40 10.00
C VAL A 61 15.49 8.27 11.21
N GLY A 62 16.24 9.32 11.51
CA GLY A 62 17.06 9.39 12.72
C GLY A 62 18.51 8.89 12.60
N LEU A 63 19.09 8.91 11.40
CA LEU A 63 20.54 8.74 11.23
C LEU A 63 21.26 10.06 11.54
N PHE A 64 21.88 10.15 12.72
CA PHE A 64 22.65 11.32 13.15
C PHE A 64 24.10 10.94 13.39
N TRP A 65 25.02 11.78 12.92
CA TRP A 65 26.44 11.63 13.21
C TRP A 65 26.75 12.27 14.56
N LEU A 66 27.30 11.48 15.48
CA LEU A 66 27.73 12.00 16.78
C LEU A 66 29.09 12.70 16.63
N HIS A 67 29.20 13.91 17.17
CA HIS A 67 30.49 14.56 17.35
C HIS A 67 31.13 14.16 18.68
N PRO A 68 32.46 14.28 18.84
CA PRO A 68 33.12 14.03 20.11
C PRO A 68 32.52 14.87 21.24
N GLY A 69 32.39 14.26 22.43
CA GLY A 69 31.75 14.89 23.58
C GLY A 69 30.24 14.69 23.62
N LYS A 70 29.51 15.72 24.07
CA LYS A 70 28.07 15.66 24.35
C LYS A 70 27.25 15.99 23.10
N ASN A 71 26.30 15.11 22.76
CA ASN A 71 25.29 15.32 21.72
C ASN A 71 23.91 15.24 22.40
N SER A 72 23.13 16.32 22.45
CA SER A 72 21.82 16.29 23.10
C SER A 72 20.74 15.66 22.21
N ILE A 73 19.77 14.99 22.84
CA ILE A 73 18.63 14.36 22.16
C ILE A 73 17.31 14.75 22.83
N GLY A 74 16.31 15.09 22.02
CA GLY A 74 14.98 15.49 22.49
C GLY A 74 14.10 16.09 21.39
N GLY A 75 12.94 16.61 21.81
CA GLY A 75 12.03 17.35 20.94
C GLY A 75 12.37 18.83 20.77
N SER A 76 13.45 19.33 21.38
CA SER A 76 13.85 20.74 21.28
C SER A 76 14.42 21.07 19.89
N ASN A 77 14.18 22.29 19.41
CA ASN A 77 14.81 22.80 18.18
C ASN A 77 16.31 23.04 18.31
N PHE A 78 16.84 23.01 19.54
CA PHE A 78 18.24 23.25 19.85
C PHE A 78 19.03 21.96 20.12
N ASP A 79 18.39 20.80 20.01
CA ASP A 79 19.08 19.52 20.21
C ASP A 79 19.92 19.12 18.99
N ASP A 80 21.10 18.54 19.25
CA ASP A 80 21.96 17.99 18.19
C ASP A 80 21.25 16.85 17.44
N ILE A 81 20.47 16.05 18.19
CA ILE A 81 19.63 14.98 17.70
C ILE A 81 18.16 15.35 17.95
N LYS A 82 17.56 16.00 16.95
CA LYS A 82 16.16 16.42 17.01
C LYS A 82 15.22 15.29 16.61
N LEU A 83 14.28 14.98 17.50
CA LEU A 83 13.18 14.05 17.20
C LEU A 83 11.92 14.85 16.86
N LEU A 84 11.30 14.52 15.72
CA LEU A 84 10.17 15.26 15.14
C LEU A 84 8.79 14.78 15.62
N ASP A 85 8.72 14.14 16.79
CA ASP A 85 7.48 13.66 17.38
C ASP A 85 6.99 14.62 18.49
N PRO A 86 5.80 15.23 18.35
CA PRO A 86 5.25 16.17 19.33
C PRO A 86 4.92 15.54 20.69
N HIS A 87 4.89 14.20 20.80
CA HIS A 87 4.65 13.50 22.06
C HIS A 87 5.92 13.28 22.90
N LEU A 88 7.10 13.62 22.36
CA LEU A 88 8.36 13.43 23.06
C LEU A 88 8.68 14.60 24.00
N PRO A 89 9.32 14.34 25.16
CA PRO A 89 9.86 15.37 26.02
C PRO A 89 10.82 16.30 25.26
N ALA A 90 10.83 17.57 25.65
CA ALA A 90 11.77 18.56 25.11
C ALA A 90 13.23 18.14 25.28
N LYS A 91 13.55 17.33 26.32
CA LYS A 91 14.86 16.74 26.55
C LYS A 91 14.71 15.29 26.99
N LEU A 92 15.34 14.37 26.24
CA LEU A 92 15.39 12.95 26.57
C LEU A 92 16.69 12.57 27.27
N GLY A 93 17.79 13.23 26.91
CA GLY A 93 19.10 12.92 27.46
C GLY A 93 20.21 13.43 26.57
N ASP A 94 21.39 12.85 26.75
CA ASP A 94 22.60 13.18 26.03
C ASP A 94 23.37 11.90 25.66
N PHE A 95 23.88 11.82 24.44
CA PHE A 95 24.90 10.85 24.04
C PHE A 95 26.29 11.45 24.23
N ILE A 96 27.12 10.78 25.04
CA ILE A 96 28.52 11.13 25.22
C ILE A 96 29.38 10.20 24.37
N LEU A 97 29.99 10.73 23.31
CA LEU A 97 30.99 10.02 22.51
C LEU A 97 32.38 10.33 23.07
N THR A 98 33.07 9.31 23.56
CA THR A 98 34.47 9.42 24.01
C THR A 98 35.27 8.29 23.37
N GLU A 99 36.29 8.67 22.61
CA GLU A 99 37.07 7.75 21.76
C GLU A 99 36.14 6.94 20.83
N ASN A 100 35.91 5.67 21.13
CA ASN A 100 35.05 4.78 20.35
C ASN A 100 33.90 4.19 21.18
N LYS A 101 33.54 4.86 22.29
CA LYS A 101 32.46 4.46 23.19
C LYS A 101 31.39 5.53 23.26
N VAL A 102 30.14 5.11 23.10
CA VAL A 102 28.96 5.95 23.29
C VAL A 102 28.29 5.59 24.61
N THR A 103 28.04 6.58 25.46
CA THR A 103 27.26 6.42 26.70
C THR A 103 26.03 7.30 26.61
N PHE A 104 24.85 6.71 26.83
CA PHE A 104 23.62 7.47 26.94
C PHE A 104 23.36 7.85 28.40
N ILE A 105 23.10 9.13 28.64
CA ILE A 105 22.71 9.68 29.94
C ILE A 105 21.29 10.20 29.80
N ASN A 106 20.32 9.55 30.45
CA ASN A 106 18.94 9.99 30.41
C ASN A 106 18.77 11.31 31.19
N ALA A 107 17.88 12.17 30.70
CA ALA A 107 17.37 13.26 31.51
C ALA A 107 16.59 12.71 32.72
N PRO A 108 16.62 13.38 33.87
CA PRO A 108 15.79 12.99 35.00
C PRO A 108 14.31 12.96 34.59
N LEU A 109 13.62 11.87 34.93
CA LEU A 109 12.17 11.76 34.77
C LEU A 109 11.54 12.69 35.84
N PHE A 110 10.69 13.62 35.41
CA PHE A 110 9.90 14.47 36.30
C PHE A 110 8.73 13.70 36.91
#